data_AF-A0A3D0KT27-F1
#
_entry.id   AF-A0A3D0KT27-F1
#
_cell.length_a   1.000
_cell.length_b   1.000
_cell.length_c   1.000
_cell.angle_alpha   90.00
_cell.angle_beta   90.00
_cell.angle_gamma   90.00
#
_symmetry.space_group_name_H-M   'P 1'
#
loop_
_entity.id
_entity.type
_entity.pdbx_description
1 polymer ?
#
loop_
_entity_poly.entity_id
_entity_poly.type
_entity_poly.pdbx_seq_one_letter_code
_entity_poly.pdbx_strand_id
1 'polypeptide(L)'
;MTDTNRNNRTRQVRSPTNLPDPIAHQAIQHVWISITAMMMALACFSLPTSARADTSWDGTWFTCEFAQRQRAPDDGCAMFDDEGFRFSDGRLTYVRITASDETACRGEKVGQCFQRDRPSISITTADRGKLDILEDRIHVRYLFCKQVFYFRDTPDYREIWPDDDRCIWASKRRFYIARYNGEITETAPAN
;
A
#
# COMPACT_ATOMS: atom_id res chain seq x y z
N MET A 1 -43.29 72.41 72.06
CA MET A 1 -42.93 71.47 73.14
C MET A 1 -41.60 70.85 72.78
N THR A 2 -40.59 71.23 73.54
CA THR A 2 -39.22 70.72 73.57
C THR A 2 -39.20 69.21 73.81
N ASP A 3 -38.33 68.47 73.13
CA ASP A 3 -37.29 67.73 73.86
C ASP A 3 -36.11 67.23 73.00
N THR A 4 -34.94 67.54 73.55
CA THR A 4 -33.63 66.85 73.59
C THR A 4 -32.93 66.26 72.35
N ASN A 5 -31.88 67.00 71.98
CA ASN A 5 -30.52 66.61 71.62
C ASN A 5 -29.99 65.29 72.27
N ARG A 6 -29.43 64.39 71.44
CA ARG A 6 -28.41 63.42 71.87
C ARG A 6 -27.39 63.13 70.75
N ASN A 7 -26.18 63.65 70.95
CA ASN A 7 -24.91 63.23 70.33
C ASN A 7 -24.74 61.69 70.32
N ASN A 8 -24.14 61.09 69.29
CA ASN A 8 -22.70 60.82 69.29
C ASN A 8 -22.18 60.12 68.01
N ARG A 9 -20.88 60.34 67.80
CA ARG A 9 -20.02 59.94 66.68
C ARG A 9 -19.96 58.45 66.32
N THR A 10 -19.42 58.26 65.11
CA THR A 10 -18.58 57.16 64.58
C THR A 10 -19.27 55.89 64.09
N ARG A 11 -19.19 55.68 62.76
CA ARG A 11 -18.47 54.51 62.22
C ARG A 11 -18.10 54.72 60.75
N GLN A 12 -16.80 54.60 60.45
CA GLN A 12 -16.27 54.49 59.10
C GLN A 12 -16.90 53.32 58.35
N VAL A 13 -17.21 53.56 57.08
CA VAL A 13 -17.56 52.54 56.08
C VAL A 13 -16.31 51.68 55.84
N ARG A 14 -16.34 50.41 56.28
CA ARG A 14 -15.41 49.40 55.77
C ARG A 14 -16.00 48.82 54.50
N SER A 15 -15.29 48.99 53.39
CA SER A 15 -15.53 48.26 52.14
C SER A 15 -15.49 46.75 52.40
N PRO A 16 -16.38 45.96 51.78
CA PRO A 16 -16.22 44.52 51.74
C PRO A 16 -14.98 44.20 50.90
N THR A 17 -14.07 43.47 51.52
CA THR A 17 -12.94 42.78 50.91
C THR A 17 -13.41 41.96 49.71
N ASN A 18 -12.87 42.27 48.52
CA ASN A 18 -12.88 41.35 47.37
C ASN A 18 -12.01 40.15 47.74
N LEU A 19 -12.63 39.05 48.11
CA LEU A 19 -12.00 37.74 48.17
C LEU A 19 -12.21 37.08 46.79
N PRO A 20 -11.17 36.62 46.07
CA PRO A 20 -11.39 35.85 44.86
C PRO A 20 -11.95 34.47 45.23
N ASP A 21 -13.11 34.11 44.66
CA ASP A 21 -13.75 32.82 44.87
C ASP A 21 -12.87 31.67 44.37
N PRO A 22 -12.43 30.73 45.22
CA PRO A 22 -11.57 29.60 44.81
C PRO A 22 -12.30 28.60 43.91
N ILE A 23 -13.63 28.64 43.86
CA ILE A 23 -14.48 27.72 43.10
C ILE A 23 -14.49 28.08 41.60
N ALA A 24 -14.41 29.37 41.25
CA ALA A 24 -14.42 29.83 39.86
C ALA A 24 -13.14 29.44 39.10
N HIS A 25 -11.99 29.47 39.78
CA HIS A 25 -10.71 29.10 39.18
C HIS A 25 -10.57 27.59 38.93
N GLN A 26 -11.19 26.75 39.76
CA GLN A 26 -11.16 25.29 39.61
C GLN A 26 -11.96 24.82 38.38
N ALA A 27 -13.15 25.38 38.17
CA ALA A 27 -14.00 25.03 37.02
C ALA A 27 -13.35 25.41 35.68
N ILE A 28 -12.67 26.57 35.62
CA ILE A 28 -11.99 27.02 34.40
C ILE A 28 -10.79 26.12 34.09
N GLN A 29 -9.98 25.73 35.07
CA GLN A 29 -8.84 24.82 34.83
C GLN A 29 -9.26 23.46 34.25
N HIS A 30 -10.35 22.85 34.73
CA HIS A 30 -10.84 21.57 34.21
C HIS A 30 -11.38 21.66 32.77
N VAL A 31 -11.99 22.79 32.40
CA VAL A 31 -12.48 23.03 31.03
C VAL A 31 -11.31 23.17 30.04
N TRP A 32 -10.24 23.90 30.40
CA TRP A 32 -9.07 24.08 29.53
C TRP A 32 -8.27 22.78 29.35
N ILE A 33 -8.15 21.94 30.38
CA ILE A 33 -7.52 20.61 30.29
C ILE A 33 -8.35 19.68 29.39
N SER A 34 -9.68 19.75 29.47
CA SER A 34 -10.58 18.92 28.65
C SER A 34 -10.55 19.33 27.17
N ILE A 35 -10.50 20.63 26.88
CA ILE A 35 -10.44 21.16 25.50
C ILE A 35 -9.08 20.83 24.85
N THR A 36 -7.98 20.95 25.60
CA THR A 36 -6.64 20.60 25.08
C THR A 36 -6.47 19.10 24.86
N ALA A 37 -6.97 18.25 25.77
CA ALA A 37 -7.00 16.80 25.57
C ALA A 37 -7.83 16.40 24.34
N MET A 38 -8.97 17.06 24.11
CA MET A 38 -9.83 16.79 22.94
C MET A 38 -9.18 17.22 21.62
N MET A 39 -8.51 18.39 21.57
CA MET A 39 -7.75 18.82 20.38
C MET A 39 -6.54 17.92 20.09
N MET A 40 -5.87 17.41 21.12
CA MET A 40 -4.75 16.46 20.94
C MET A 40 -5.24 15.10 20.42
N ALA A 41 -6.40 14.62 20.89
CA ALA A 41 -7.03 13.41 20.37
C ALA A 41 -7.44 13.56 18.89
N LEU A 42 -8.02 14.71 18.50
CA LEU A 42 -8.38 15.01 17.11
C LEU A 42 -7.15 15.12 16.17
N ALA A 43 -6.03 15.65 16.66
CA ALA A 43 -4.76 15.69 15.92
C ALA A 43 -4.14 14.30 15.71
N CYS A 44 -4.33 13.35 16.64
CA CYS A 44 -3.87 11.98 16.48
C CYS A 44 -4.68 11.17 15.44
N PHE A 45 -5.94 11.52 15.16
CA PHE A 45 -6.77 10.86 14.15
C PHE A 45 -6.50 11.32 12.71
N SER A 46 -5.69 12.37 12.52
CA SER A 46 -5.38 12.96 11.22
C SER A 46 -3.95 12.65 10.75
N LEU A 47 -3.28 11.68 11.38
CA LEU A 47 -2.07 11.11 10.81
C LEU A 47 -2.44 10.48 9.45
N PRO A 48 -1.82 10.92 8.35
CA PRO A 48 -2.00 10.23 7.08
C PRO A 48 -1.54 8.79 7.27
N THR A 49 -2.43 7.83 7.04
CA THR A 49 -2.05 6.43 6.92
C THR A 49 -1.14 6.33 5.71
N SER A 50 0.18 6.34 5.93
CA SER A 50 1.13 5.96 4.89
C SER A 50 0.79 4.52 4.51
N ALA A 51 0.14 4.35 3.36
CA ALA A 51 0.08 3.06 2.70
C ALA A 51 1.53 2.68 2.41
N ARG A 52 2.12 1.86 3.27
CA ARG A 52 3.44 1.28 3.03
C ARG A 52 3.30 0.49 1.74
N ALA A 53 4.01 0.91 0.69
CA ALA A 53 4.10 0.10 -0.51
C ALA A 53 4.58 -1.29 -0.08
N ASP A 54 3.81 -2.33 -0.41
CA ASP A 54 4.19 -3.69 -0.08
C ASP A 54 5.44 -4.05 -0.89
N THR A 55 6.59 -3.99 -0.23
CA THR A 55 7.89 -4.30 -0.83
C THR A 55 8.01 -5.77 -1.22
N SER A 56 7.06 -6.64 -0.84
CA SER A 56 7.06 -8.05 -1.25
C SER A 56 7.04 -8.20 -2.77
N TRP A 57 6.46 -7.23 -3.49
CA TRP A 57 6.36 -7.21 -4.94
C TRP A 57 7.56 -6.57 -5.64
N ASP A 58 8.40 -5.78 -4.95
CA ASP A 58 9.44 -4.94 -5.56
C ASP A 58 10.55 -5.74 -6.24
N GLY A 59 10.55 -5.86 -7.55
CA GLY A 59 11.56 -6.60 -8.30
C GLY A 59 11.06 -7.06 -9.66
N THR A 60 11.85 -7.91 -10.32
CA THR A 60 11.50 -8.48 -11.63
C THR A 60 10.97 -9.90 -11.46
N TRP A 61 9.81 -10.16 -12.05
CA TRP A 61 9.08 -11.41 -11.97
C TRP A 61 8.81 -11.92 -13.37
N PHE A 62 8.98 -13.21 -13.59
CA PHE A 62 8.66 -13.86 -14.86
C PHE A 62 7.56 -14.88 -14.66
N THR A 63 6.79 -15.09 -15.73
CA THR A 63 5.80 -16.17 -15.73
C THR A 63 6.49 -17.53 -15.82
N CYS A 64 5.90 -18.55 -15.22
CA CYS A 64 6.42 -19.91 -15.24
C CYS A 64 6.06 -20.58 -16.57
N GLU A 65 7.06 -21.03 -17.33
CA GLU A 65 6.87 -21.54 -18.70
C GLU A 65 5.90 -22.74 -18.75
N PHE A 66 6.09 -23.71 -17.85
CA PHE A 66 5.27 -24.93 -17.85
C PHE A 66 3.94 -24.81 -17.10
N ALA A 67 3.56 -23.60 -16.69
CA ALA A 67 2.24 -23.35 -16.13
C ALA A 67 1.16 -23.34 -17.22
N GLN A 68 -0.04 -23.83 -16.89
CA GLN A 68 -1.20 -23.75 -17.76
C GLN A 68 -2.23 -22.78 -17.20
N ARG A 69 -3.29 -22.50 -17.99
CA ARG A 69 -4.31 -21.50 -17.64
C ARG A 69 -4.95 -21.69 -16.25
N GLN A 70 -5.02 -22.93 -15.76
CA GLN A 70 -5.66 -23.29 -14.48
C GLN A 70 -4.79 -24.21 -13.61
N ARG A 71 -3.56 -24.48 -14.04
CA ARG A 71 -2.72 -25.53 -13.46
C ARG A 71 -1.34 -24.97 -13.21
N ALA A 72 -0.86 -25.18 -11.99
CA ALA A 72 0.49 -24.86 -11.58
C ALA A 72 1.54 -25.49 -12.51
N PRO A 73 2.74 -24.89 -12.60
CA PRO A 73 3.84 -25.47 -13.35
C PRO A 73 4.30 -26.81 -12.74
N ASP A 74 4.64 -27.78 -13.59
CA ASP A 74 5.06 -29.13 -13.16
C ASP A 74 6.49 -29.16 -12.59
N ASP A 75 7.29 -28.16 -12.93
CA ASP A 75 8.73 -28.08 -12.65
C ASP A 75 9.06 -27.17 -11.45
N GLY A 76 8.06 -26.81 -10.64
CA GLY A 76 8.26 -25.80 -9.58
C GLY A 76 8.68 -24.45 -10.15
N CYS A 77 8.35 -24.14 -11.41
CA CYS A 77 8.73 -22.90 -12.08
C CYS A 77 10.26 -22.72 -12.22
N ALA A 78 11.00 -23.82 -12.36
CA ALA A 78 12.43 -23.81 -12.67
C ALA A 78 12.73 -23.13 -14.02
N MET A 79 11.79 -23.18 -14.97
CA MET A 79 11.85 -22.47 -16.24
C MET A 79 10.94 -21.24 -16.27
N PHE A 80 11.51 -20.10 -16.62
CA PHE A 80 10.76 -18.88 -16.89
C PHE A 80 10.36 -18.78 -18.37
N ASP A 81 9.15 -18.29 -18.63
CA ASP A 81 8.70 -17.82 -19.94
C ASP A 81 9.47 -16.54 -20.32
N ASP A 82 9.36 -16.09 -21.56
CA ASP A 82 10.07 -14.90 -22.02
C ASP A 82 9.46 -13.56 -21.57
N GLU A 83 8.23 -13.61 -21.04
CA GLU A 83 7.49 -12.45 -20.55
C GLU A 83 7.39 -12.41 -19.03
N GLY A 84 7.43 -11.18 -18.51
CA GLY A 84 7.30 -10.89 -17.10
C GLY A 84 6.90 -9.46 -16.83
N PHE A 85 7.07 -9.05 -15.58
CA PHE A 85 6.93 -7.67 -15.17
C PHE A 85 7.94 -7.32 -14.07
N ARG A 86 8.28 -6.04 -14.01
CA ARG A 86 8.96 -5.43 -12.89
C ARG A 86 7.99 -4.55 -12.13
N PHE A 87 8.00 -4.69 -10.82
CA PHE A 87 7.32 -3.76 -9.93
C PHE A 87 8.37 -2.98 -9.14
N SER A 88 8.24 -1.65 -9.13
CA SER A 88 9.08 -0.74 -8.32
C SER A 88 8.27 0.51 -8.07
N ASP A 89 8.30 1.02 -6.85
CA ASP A 89 7.70 2.31 -6.49
C ASP A 89 6.20 2.41 -6.86
N GLY A 90 5.46 1.32 -6.71
CA GLY A 90 4.03 1.27 -7.05
C GLY A 90 3.73 1.20 -8.55
N ARG A 91 4.76 1.04 -9.41
CA ARG A 91 4.65 1.07 -10.87
C ARG A 91 4.97 -0.27 -11.49
N LEU A 92 4.09 -0.72 -12.39
CA LEU A 92 4.25 -1.92 -13.18
C LEU A 92 4.96 -1.59 -14.50
N THR A 93 6.03 -2.32 -14.78
CA THR A 93 6.77 -2.28 -16.04
C THR A 93 6.68 -3.67 -16.66
N TYR A 94 6.18 -3.79 -17.87
CA TYR A 94 6.26 -5.04 -18.62
C TYR A 94 7.71 -5.30 -19.01
N VAL A 95 8.17 -6.54 -18.89
CA VAL A 95 9.51 -6.95 -19.32
C VAL A 95 9.43 -8.13 -20.28
N ARG A 96 10.35 -8.17 -21.25
CA ARG A 96 10.54 -9.32 -22.14
C ARG A 96 12.02 -9.57 -22.34
N ILE A 97 12.48 -10.82 -22.24
CA ILE A 97 13.87 -11.15 -22.57
C ILE A 97 14.15 -10.93 -24.06
N THR A 98 15.36 -10.52 -24.40
CA THR A 98 15.82 -10.30 -25.78
C THR A 98 16.83 -11.32 -26.26
N ALA A 99 17.41 -12.10 -25.34
CA ALA A 99 18.47 -13.05 -25.63
C ALA A 99 18.30 -14.32 -24.80
N SER A 100 17.64 -15.33 -25.38
CA SER A 100 17.70 -16.71 -24.91
C SER A 100 17.92 -17.64 -26.10
N ASP A 101 18.77 -18.63 -25.87
CA ASP A 101 19.10 -19.74 -26.74
C ASP A 101 18.51 -21.07 -26.24
N GLU A 102 17.66 -21.02 -25.22
CA GLU A 102 17.03 -22.20 -24.64
C GLU A 102 16.14 -22.91 -25.67
N THR A 103 16.30 -24.23 -25.74
CA THR A 103 15.59 -25.10 -26.67
C THR A 103 14.52 -25.93 -25.98
N ALA A 104 14.63 -26.13 -24.67
CA ALA A 104 13.69 -26.85 -23.84
C ALA A 104 12.45 -26.02 -23.47
N CYS A 105 11.98 -25.17 -24.39
CA CYS A 105 10.75 -24.39 -24.22
C CYS A 105 9.52 -25.21 -24.62
N ARG A 106 8.39 -24.91 -24.00
CA ARG A 106 7.11 -25.57 -24.28
C ARG A 106 6.70 -25.30 -25.72
N GLY A 107 6.40 -26.38 -26.44
CA GLY A 107 5.98 -26.30 -27.84
C GLY A 107 7.13 -25.91 -28.78
N GLU A 108 8.38 -26.25 -28.42
CA GLU A 108 9.58 -26.12 -29.26
C GLU A 108 9.88 -24.67 -29.68
N LYS A 109 9.43 -23.72 -28.86
CA LYS A 109 9.61 -22.28 -29.11
C LYS A 109 10.98 -21.81 -28.63
N VAL A 110 12.01 -22.13 -29.40
CA VAL A 110 13.39 -21.78 -29.08
C VAL A 110 13.53 -20.30 -28.75
N GLY A 111 14.19 -20.01 -27.62
CA GLY A 111 14.46 -18.66 -27.13
C GLY A 111 13.28 -17.93 -26.48
N GLN A 112 12.12 -18.58 -26.33
CA GLN A 112 10.95 -18.02 -25.64
C GLN A 112 10.84 -18.45 -24.17
N CYS A 113 11.92 -18.98 -23.61
CA CYS A 113 12.00 -19.34 -22.19
C CYS A 113 13.46 -19.28 -21.74
N PHE A 114 13.73 -19.34 -20.44
CA PHE A 114 15.08 -19.41 -19.89
C PHE A 114 15.08 -19.97 -18.46
N GLN A 115 16.18 -20.60 -18.06
CA GLN A 115 16.34 -21.16 -16.71
C GLN A 115 16.32 -20.05 -15.65
N ARG A 116 15.61 -20.31 -14.55
CA ARG A 116 15.48 -19.40 -13.41
C ARG A 116 16.83 -18.97 -12.81
N ASP A 117 17.77 -19.91 -12.74
CA ASP A 117 19.09 -19.74 -12.12
C ASP A 117 20.14 -19.14 -13.07
N ARG A 118 19.73 -18.79 -14.31
CA ARG A 118 20.61 -18.08 -15.25
C ARG A 118 21.15 -16.81 -14.57
N PRO A 119 22.48 -16.61 -14.56
CA PRO A 119 23.08 -15.55 -13.75
C PRO A 119 22.79 -14.15 -14.29
N SER A 120 22.60 -14.01 -15.60
CA SER A 120 22.31 -12.74 -16.25
C SER A 120 21.38 -12.89 -17.45
N ILE A 121 20.54 -11.86 -17.66
CA ILE A 121 19.63 -11.75 -18.80
C ILE A 121 19.66 -10.35 -19.40
N SER A 122 19.25 -10.25 -20.66
CA SER A 122 18.95 -8.98 -21.33
C SER A 122 17.45 -8.87 -21.57
N ILE A 123 16.89 -7.71 -21.29
CA ILE A 123 15.45 -7.45 -21.43
C ILE A 123 15.15 -6.18 -22.20
N THR A 124 13.93 -6.09 -22.70
CA THR A 124 13.24 -4.84 -23.04
C THR A 124 12.19 -4.52 -22.00
N THR A 125 11.88 -3.24 -21.83
CA THR A 125 10.92 -2.75 -20.85
C THR A 125 9.86 -1.87 -21.50
N ALA A 126 8.63 -1.92 -20.98
CA ALA A 126 7.55 -1.03 -21.38
C ALA A 126 6.71 -0.64 -20.16
N ASP A 127 6.52 0.66 -19.94
CA ASP A 127 5.68 1.16 -18.85
C ASP A 127 4.22 0.69 -18.98
N ARG A 128 3.65 0.17 -17.89
CA ARG A 128 2.23 -0.18 -17.79
C ARG A 128 1.46 0.67 -16.76
N GLY A 129 2.14 1.62 -16.10
CA GLY A 129 1.55 2.57 -15.18
C GLY A 129 1.47 2.05 -13.75
N LYS A 130 0.64 2.71 -12.94
CA LYS A 130 0.45 2.36 -11.53
C LYS A 130 -0.44 1.13 -11.39
N LEU A 131 -0.12 0.29 -10.41
CA LEU A 131 -0.92 -0.86 -10.04
C LEU A 131 -1.24 -0.79 -8.55
N ASP A 132 -2.52 -0.92 -8.22
CA ASP A 132 -2.99 -0.89 -6.85
C ASP A 132 -2.85 -2.28 -6.24
N ILE A 133 -1.76 -2.50 -5.50
CA ILE A 133 -1.50 -3.73 -4.76
C ILE A 133 -1.86 -3.52 -3.29
N LEU A 134 -2.66 -4.43 -2.75
CA LEU A 134 -3.01 -4.54 -1.33
C LEU A 134 -2.38 -5.83 -0.76
N GLU A 135 -2.54 -6.04 0.55
CA GLU A 135 -1.91 -7.14 1.29
C GLU A 135 -2.17 -8.54 0.72
N ASP A 136 -3.39 -8.81 0.23
CA ASP A 136 -3.81 -10.13 -0.27
C ASP A 136 -4.40 -10.10 -1.69
N ARG A 137 -4.44 -8.91 -2.31
CA ARG A 137 -5.12 -8.71 -3.60
C ARG A 137 -4.53 -7.59 -4.44
N ILE A 138 -4.74 -7.68 -5.73
CA ILE A 138 -4.39 -6.67 -6.73
C ILE A 138 -5.69 -6.13 -7.32
N HIS A 139 -5.76 -4.81 -7.51
CA HIS A 139 -6.86 -4.15 -8.18
C HIS A 139 -6.41 -3.64 -9.56
N VAL A 140 -7.11 -4.10 -10.60
CA VAL A 140 -6.89 -3.64 -11.98
C VAL A 140 -8.16 -2.94 -12.45
N ARG A 141 -8.05 -1.64 -12.76
CA ARG A 141 -9.16 -0.87 -13.32
C ARG A 141 -8.99 -0.73 -14.83
N TYR A 142 -9.96 -1.25 -15.57
CA TYR A 142 -10.00 -1.11 -17.03
C TYR A 142 -11.45 -1.12 -17.52
N LEU A 143 -11.74 -0.25 -18.50
CA LEU A 143 -13.07 -0.09 -19.12
C LEU A 143 -14.22 -0.09 -18.10
N PHE A 144 -14.25 0.90 -17.21
CA PHE A 144 -15.30 1.09 -16.19
C PHE A 144 -15.48 -0.07 -15.18
N CYS A 145 -14.68 -1.12 -15.27
CA CYS A 145 -14.72 -2.25 -14.36
C CYS A 145 -13.43 -2.31 -13.53
N LYS A 146 -13.56 -2.75 -12.27
CA LYS A 146 -12.44 -2.99 -11.37
C LYS A 146 -12.37 -4.50 -11.13
N GLN A 147 -11.34 -5.14 -11.68
CA GLN A 147 -11.07 -6.55 -11.43
C GLN A 147 -10.24 -6.70 -10.17
N VAL A 148 -10.64 -7.62 -9.30
CA VAL A 148 -9.85 -8.07 -8.16
C VAL A 148 -9.11 -9.35 -8.55
N PHE A 149 -7.82 -9.41 -8.26
CA PHE A 149 -7.04 -10.64 -8.33
C PHE A 149 -6.51 -10.96 -6.94
N TYR A 150 -6.71 -12.18 -6.49
CA TYR A 150 -6.09 -12.68 -5.27
C TYR A 150 -4.73 -13.29 -5.60
N PHE A 151 -3.87 -13.37 -4.59
CA PHE A 151 -2.60 -14.07 -4.73
C PHE A 151 -2.23 -14.85 -3.47
N ARG A 152 -1.36 -15.85 -3.66
CA ARG A 152 -0.73 -16.58 -2.57
C ARG A 152 0.69 -16.97 -2.95
N ASP A 153 1.56 -16.98 -1.95
CA ASP A 153 2.93 -17.45 -2.09
C ASP A 153 3.02 -18.95 -1.85
N THR A 154 3.89 -19.58 -2.64
CA THR A 154 4.40 -20.94 -2.43
C THR A 154 5.92 -20.86 -2.31
N PRO A 155 6.61 -21.94 -1.90
CA PRO A 155 8.08 -21.92 -1.83
C PRO A 155 8.76 -21.52 -3.13
N ASP A 156 8.18 -21.90 -4.28
CA ASP A 156 8.85 -21.76 -5.57
C ASP A 156 8.25 -20.68 -6.48
N TYR A 157 6.99 -20.30 -6.27
CA TYR A 157 6.28 -19.33 -7.12
C TYR A 157 5.14 -18.64 -6.37
N ARG A 158 4.68 -17.51 -6.89
CA ARG A 158 3.44 -16.85 -6.51
C ARG A 158 2.34 -17.21 -7.49
N GLU A 159 1.20 -17.63 -6.98
CA GLU A 159 -0.01 -17.86 -7.76
C GLU A 159 -0.94 -16.65 -7.65
N ILE A 160 -1.50 -16.21 -8.77
CA ILE A 160 -2.44 -15.10 -8.88
C ILE A 160 -3.69 -15.60 -9.61
N TRP A 161 -4.88 -15.34 -9.10
CA TRP A 161 -6.13 -15.75 -9.74
C TRP A 161 -7.20 -14.65 -9.64
N PRO A 162 -8.09 -14.55 -10.64
CA PRO A 162 -9.16 -13.57 -10.60
C PRO A 162 -10.21 -13.96 -9.57
N ASP A 163 -10.88 -12.95 -9.03
CA ASP A 163 -12.13 -13.11 -8.28
C ASP A 163 -13.22 -13.80 -9.13
N ASP A 164 -14.24 -14.35 -8.48
CA ASP A 164 -15.35 -15.02 -9.17
C ASP A 164 -16.21 -14.03 -9.97
N ASP A 165 -16.44 -12.85 -9.39
CA ASP A 165 -17.14 -11.72 -9.99
C ASP A 165 -16.20 -10.95 -10.94
N ARG A 166 -15.99 -11.54 -12.12
CA ARG A 166 -15.06 -11.00 -13.12
C ARG A 166 -15.67 -9.91 -13.99
N CYS A 167 -14.83 -8.93 -14.30
CA CYS A 167 -15.03 -8.08 -15.47
C CYS A 167 -15.11 -8.94 -16.73
N ILE A 168 -15.93 -8.53 -17.71
CA ILE A 168 -16.11 -9.27 -18.97
C ILE A 168 -14.82 -9.52 -19.75
N TRP A 169 -13.83 -8.63 -19.58
CA TRP A 169 -12.51 -8.72 -20.20
C TRP A 169 -11.52 -9.57 -19.38
N ALA A 170 -11.82 -9.84 -18.12
CA ALA A 170 -10.95 -10.63 -17.26
C ALA A 170 -11.21 -12.12 -17.49
N SER A 171 -10.20 -12.79 -18.04
CA SER A 171 -10.27 -14.24 -18.23
C SER A 171 -10.21 -14.98 -16.88
N LYS A 172 -10.62 -16.25 -16.85
CA LYS A 172 -10.44 -17.13 -15.69
C LYS A 172 -8.98 -17.47 -15.38
N ARG A 173 -8.02 -17.07 -16.24
CA ARG A 173 -6.62 -17.51 -16.19
C ARG A 173 -5.99 -17.24 -14.82
N ARG A 174 -5.30 -18.25 -14.31
CA ARG A 174 -4.38 -18.13 -13.18
C ARG A 174 -2.99 -17.82 -13.72
N PHE A 175 -2.26 -16.95 -13.04
CA PHE A 175 -0.88 -16.64 -13.35
C PHE A 175 0.01 -17.27 -12.28
N TYR A 176 1.13 -17.81 -12.73
CA TYR A 176 2.15 -18.39 -11.88
C TYR A 176 3.43 -17.67 -12.23
N ILE A 177 4.03 -17.01 -11.25
CA ILE A 177 5.20 -16.17 -11.45
C ILE A 177 6.24 -16.47 -10.39
N ALA A 178 7.51 -16.25 -10.69
CA ALA A 178 8.51 -16.14 -9.63
C ALA A 178 9.51 -15.03 -9.90
N ARG A 179 10.15 -14.61 -8.82
CA ARG A 179 11.13 -13.53 -8.84
C ARG A 179 12.42 -14.02 -9.49
N TYR A 180 12.95 -13.25 -10.41
CA TYR A 180 14.29 -13.42 -10.93
C TYR A 180 15.29 -12.63 -10.07
N ASN A 181 16.37 -13.28 -9.66
CA ASN A 181 17.36 -12.73 -8.72
C ASN A 181 18.75 -12.51 -9.36
N GLY A 182 18.92 -12.87 -10.63
CA GLY A 182 20.16 -12.64 -11.35
C GLY A 182 20.32 -11.19 -11.83
N GLU A 183 21.39 -10.95 -12.55
CA GLU A 183 21.70 -9.65 -13.15
C GLU A 183 20.80 -9.37 -14.36
N ILE A 184 20.42 -8.10 -14.54
CA ILE A 184 19.56 -7.67 -15.64
C ILE A 184 20.23 -6.53 -16.38
N THR A 185 20.37 -6.68 -17.68
CA THR A 185 20.75 -5.61 -18.60
C THR A 185 19.55 -5.15 -19.40
N GLU A 186 19.19 -3.87 -19.34
CA GLU A 186 18.17 -3.31 -20.21
C GLU A 186 18.76 -2.98 -21.57
N THR A 187 18.15 -3.54 -22.62
CA THR A 187 18.48 -3.17 -24.00
C THR A 187 17.62 -1.99 -24.39
N ALA A 188 18.20 -1.00 -25.09
CA ALA A 188 17.43 0.10 -25.65
C ALA A 188 16.30 -0.46 -26.53
N PRO A 189 15.10 0.16 -26.53
CA PRO A 189 14.05 -0.23 -27.45
C PRO A 189 14.59 -0.14 -28.88
N ALA A 190 14.36 -1.19 -29.68
CA ALA A 190 14.65 -1.14 -31.10
C ALA A 190 13.81 0.00 -31.71
N ASN A 191 14.49 1.02 -32.25
CA ASN A 191 13.85 2.13 -32.97
C ASN A 191 13.11 1.65 -34.22
#